data_AF-A0A3N5Z3R3-F1
#
_entry.id   AF-A0A3N5Z3R3-F1
#
_cell.length_a   1.000
_cell.length_b   1.000
_cell.length_c   1.000
_cell.angle_alpha   90.00
_cell.angle_beta   90.00
_cell.angle_gamma   90.00
#
_symmetry.space_group_name_H-M   'P 1'
#
loop_
_entity.id
_entity.type
_entity.pdbx_description
1 polymer ?
#
loop_
_entity_poly.entity_id
_entity_poly.type
_entity_poly.pdbx_seq_one_letter_code
_entity_poly.pdbx_strand_id
1 'polypeptide(L)' 'MGTIQTYYESHLALLDENPLINLFDPDWVIHTRSSDKPPVSVRQPGKIIDSLVSDGCVIAGEVVRSVLSPGV' A
#
# COMPACT_ATOMS: atom_id res chain seq x y z
N MET A 1 15.50 -10.78 0.70
CA MET A 1 14.26 -11.19 1.39
C MET A 1 14.36 -12.67 1.73
N GLY A 2 14.41 -13.05 3.00
CA GLY A 2 14.62 -14.47 3.38
C GLY A 2 13.86 -14.95 4.61
N THR A 3 13.16 -14.06 5.32
CA THR A 3 12.33 -14.39 6.49
C THR A 3 11.00 -13.61 6.42
N ILE A 4 10.00 -14.06 7.17
CA ILE A 4 8.71 -13.34 7.31
C ILE A 4 8.95 -11.93 7.85
N GLN A 5 9.84 -11.79 8.83
CA GLN A 5 10.18 -10.49 9.41
C GLN A 5 10.73 -9.53 8.36
N THR A 6 11.72 -9.97 7.58
CA THR A 6 12.32 -9.13 6.54
C THR A 6 11.31 -8.76 5.45
N TYR A 7 10.40 -9.67 5.09
CA TYR A 7 9.33 -9.37 4.13
C TYR A 7 8.42 -8.26 4.67
N TYR A 8 7.98 -8.37 5.93
CA TYR A 8 7.13 -7.40 6.59
C TYR A 8 7.80 -6.03 6.73
N GLU A 9 9.02 -6.00 7.26
CA GLU A 9 9.81 -4.77 7.42
C GLU A 9 10.04 -4.06 6.09
N SER A 10 10.34 -4.81 5.02
CA SER A 10 10.56 -4.23 3.70
C SER A 10 9.31 -3.61 3.11
N HIS A 11 8.12 -4.14 3.42
CA HIS A 11 6.86 -3.52 2.99
C HIS A 11 6.57 -2.24 3.78
N LEU A 12 6.80 -2.24 5.09
CA LEU A 12 6.63 -1.04 5.90
C LEU A 12 7.64 0.06 5.56
N ALA A 13 8.84 -0.30 5.13
CA ALA A 13 9.86 0.65 4.67
C ALA A 13 9.43 1.46 3.43
N LEU A 14 8.37 1.04 2.72
CA LEU A 14 7.77 1.83 1.63
C LEU A 14 7.01 3.06 2.14
N LEU A 15 6.67 3.11 3.43
CA LEU A 15 5.92 4.19 4.07
C LEU A 15 6.84 5.28 4.63
N ASP A 16 8.14 5.04 4.69
CA ASP A 16 9.10 6.00 5.24
C ASP A 16 9.25 7.22 4.31
N GLU A 17 9.67 8.37 4.86
CA GLU A 17 9.80 9.63 4.11
C GLU A 17 10.77 9.56 2.91
N ASN A 18 11.80 8.71 3.04
CA ASN A 18 12.76 8.44 1.97
C ASN A 18 12.90 6.92 1.80
N PRO A 19 11.95 6.27 1.09
CA PRO A 19 11.95 4.83 0.97
C PRO A 19 13.12 4.38 0.09
N LEU A 20 13.71 3.22 0.42
CA LEU A 20 14.80 2.63 -0.37
C LEU A 20 14.38 2.34 -1.83
N ILE A 21 13.09 2.13 -2.05
CA ILE A 21 12.47 1.91 -3.36
C ILE A 21 11.39 2.97 -3.54
N ASN A 22 11.61 3.87 -4.49
CA ASN A 22 10.60 4.85 -4.89
C ASN A 22 9.66 4.25 -5.95
N LEU A 23 8.45 3.85 -5.54
CA LEU A 23 7.45 3.29 -6.46
C LEU A 23 6.85 4.33 -7.43
N PHE A 24 7.11 5.62 -7.20
CA PHE A 24 6.61 6.72 -8.02
C PHE A 24 7.67 7.29 -8.96
N ASP A 25 8.83 6.62 -9.11
CA ASP A 25 9.89 7.02 -10.02
C ASP A 25 9.46 6.80 -11.50
N PRO A 26 9.29 7.87 -12.30
CA PRO A 26 8.88 7.74 -13.70
C PRO A 26 10.01 7.20 -14.61
N ASP A 27 11.28 7.32 -14.20
CA ASP A 27 12.43 6.82 -14.97
C ASP A 27 12.64 5.32 -14.73
N TRP A 28 12.02 4.76 -13.69
CA TRP A 28 12.15 3.35 -13.32
C TRP A 28 10.79 2.68 -13.02
N VAL A 29 10.02 2.48 -14.08
CA VAL A 29 8.67 1.88 -14.01
C VAL A 29 8.74 0.36 -13.80
N ILE A 30 8.05 -0.14 -12.78
CA ILE A 30 7.87 -1.57 -12.51
C ILE A 30 6.54 -2.04 -13.11
N HIS A 31 6.59 -2.91 -14.12
CA HIS A 31 5.39 -3.49 -14.72
C HIS A 31 4.95 -4.77 -14.01
N THR A 32 3.65 -4.85 -13.70
CA THR A 32 2.99 -6.04 -13.17
C THR A 32 1.62 -6.21 -13.83
N ARG A 33 0.93 -7.32 -13.56
CA ARG A 33 -0.46 -7.49 -14.01
C ARG A 33 -1.35 -6.56 -13.19
N SER A 34 -1.85 -5.51 -13.83
CA SER A 34 -2.93 -4.70 -13.27
C SER A 34 -4.27 -5.42 -13.45
N SER A 35 -5.15 -5.27 -12.47
CA SER A 35 -6.55 -5.65 -12.57
C SER A 35 -7.39 -4.39 -12.42
N ASP A 36 -8.31 -4.12 -13.33
CA ASP A 36 -9.22 -2.99 -13.15
C ASP A 36 -10.10 -3.24 -11.93
N LYS A 37 -9.90 -2.44 -10.87
CA LYS A 37 -10.77 -2.42 -9.69
C LYS A 37 -11.31 -1.01 -9.46
N PRO A 38 -12.44 -0.89 -8.75
CA PRO A 38 -12.96 0.41 -8.32
C PRO A 38 -11.90 1.19 -7.50
N PRO A 39 -11.98 2.52 -7.46
CA PRO A 39 -11.12 3.31 -6.56
C PRO A 39 -11.38 2.94 -5.10
N VAL A 40 -10.42 3.29 -4.23
CA VAL A 40 -10.52 3.10 -2.78
C VAL A 40 -11.79 3.79 -2.24
N SER A 41 -12.60 3.06 -1.47
CA SER A 41 -13.81 3.58 -0.83
C SER A 41 -13.59 3.71 0.67
N VAL A 42 -13.55 4.94 1.18
CA VAL A 42 -13.48 5.21 2.63
C VAL A 42 -14.87 5.59 3.13
N ARG A 43 -15.44 4.79 4.02
CA ARG A 43 -16.77 4.96 4.61
C ARG A 43 -16.64 5.29 6.08
N GLN A 44 -17.48 6.17 6.63
CA GLN A 44 -17.46 6.48 8.06
C GLN A 44 -17.65 5.21 8.92
N PRO A 45 -16.85 5.01 9.99
CA PRO A 45 -15.87 5.93 10.61
C PRO A 45 -14.43 5.82 10.05
N GLY A 46 -14.28 5.37 8.81
CA GLY A 46 -13.04 5.04 8.14
C GLY A 46 -11.96 6.13 8.17
N LYS A 47 -10.74 5.74 8.52
CA LYS A 47 -9.57 6.62 8.64
C LYS A 47 -8.32 5.88 8.19
N ILE A 48 -7.47 6.55 7.43
CA ILE A 48 -6.20 6.02 6.93
C ILE A 48 -5.09 6.95 7.41
N ILE A 49 -4.05 6.41 8.02
CA ILE A 49 -2.90 7.15 8.56
C ILE A 49 -1.63 6.46 8.11
N ASP A 50 -0.72 7.20 7.48
CA ASP A 50 0.62 6.71 7.13
C ASP A 50 0.58 5.37 6.38
N SER A 51 -0.28 5.22 5.37
CA SER A 51 -0.56 3.91 4.75
C SER A 51 -0.68 3.98 3.24
N LEU A 52 -0.26 2.91 2.57
CA LEU A 52 -0.44 2.70 1.14
C LEU A 52 -1.66 1.79 0.92
N VAL A 53 -2.62 2.25 0.12
CA VAL A 53 -3.87 1.51 -0.14
C VAL A 53 -4.10 1.40 -1.63
N SER A 54 -4.22 0.17 -2.10
CA SER A 54 -4.46 -0.12 -3.51
C SER A 54 -5.94 -0.08 -3.87
N ASP A 55 -6.24 -0.10 -5.16
CA ASP A 55 -7.57 -0.13 -5.72
C ASP A 55 -8.43 -1.32 -5.25
N GLY A 56 -9.74 -1.12 -5.19
CA GLY A 56 -10.72 -2.09 -4.72
C GLY A 56 -10.86 -2.18 -3.20
N CYS A 57 -10.07 -1.43 -2.43
CA CYS A 57 -10.17 -1.48 -0.97
C CYS A 57 -11.41 -0.73 -0.42
N VAL A 58 -12.07 -1.29 0.59
CA VAL A 58 -13.21 -0.67 1.29
C VAL A 58 -12.90 -0.48 2.78
N ILE A 59 -12.59 0.76 3.16
CA ILE A 59 -12.18 1.10 4.53
C ILE A 59 -13.36 1.63 5.32
N ALA A 60 -13.83 0.83 6.29
CA ALA A 60 -14.89 1.20 7.24
C ALA A 60 -14.39 1.20 8.71
N GLY A 61 -13.08 1.44 8.91
CA GLY A 61 -12.43 1.47 10.22
C GLY A 61 -11.09 2.22 10.16
N GLU A 62 -10.23 2.06 11.17
CA GLU A 62 -8.92 2.73 11.20
C GLU A 62 -7.81 1.83 10.64
N VAL A 63 -7.04 2.36 9.69
CA VAL A 63 -5.84 1.75 9.11
C VAL A 63 -4.66 2.65 9.44
N VAL A 64 -3.65 2.09 10.11
CA VAL A 64 -2.46 2.83 10.56
C VAL A 64 -1.21 2.08 10.12
N ARG A 65 -0.25 2.80 9.53
CA ARG A 65 1.08 2.29 9.17
C ARG A 65 1.04 0.94 8.46
N SER A 66 0.26 0.87 7.38
CA SER A 66 -0.08 -0.39 6.71
C SER A 66 0.02 -0.29 5.18
N VAL A 67 0.26 -1.43 4.53
CA VAL A 67 0.24 -1.57 3.06
C VAL A 67 -0.87 -2.55 2.69
N LEU A 68 -1.92 -2.07 2.01
CA LEU A 68 -3.08 -2.86 1.61
C LEU A 68 -3.04 -3.15 0.11
N SER A 69 -3.00 -4.44 -0.21
CA SER A 69 -3.08 -4.96 -1.59
C SER A 69 -4.48 -4.78 -2.19
N PRO A 70 -4.62 -4.87 -3.53
CA PRO A 70 -5.90 -4.60 -4.18
C PRO A 70 -7.06 -5.51 -3.74
N GLY A 71 -8.20 -4.91 -3.40
CA GLY A 71 -9.46 -5.63 -3.08
C GLY A 71 -9.66 -6.05 -1.62
N VAL A 72 -8.99 -5.37 -0.67
CA VAL A 72 -9.11 -5.61 0.78
C VAL A 72 -10.30 -4.90 1.42
#